data_AF-A0A949S312-F1
#
_entry.id   AF-A0A949S312-F1
#
_cell.length_a   1.000
_cell.length_b   1.000
_cell.length_c   1.000
_cell.angle_alpha   90.00
_cell.angle_beta   90.00
_cell.angle_gamma   90.00
#
_symmetry.space_group_name_H-M   'P 1'
#
loop_
_entity.id
_entity.type
_entity.pdbx_description
1 polymer ?
#
loop_
_entity_poly.entity_id
_entity_poly.type
_entity_poly.pdbx_seq_one_letter_code
_entity_poly.pdbx_strand_id
1 'polypeptide(L)'
;MKSDAPSEICPYLGLNDDPDTAISYPSPWNYCFRARPPAPIKPSYQAEVCFTRGHVSCPVYQAERAGPLPPELRGERAKGRSGRALLLVLILGLVLSALWWARPYLSFLAPPVSKPAPAASAASLPLPTGPSTAAATDWVNPAMAVTFESFTPAPLIFLTLSAGGLPAGTPTPAPGVCGHALDVPFGTNPKLVIHRVASGDTLDAYSSKYQTSAEAIVAVNFDMHVPLWKDWVVVIPVGTTGVSGVPPFEKYQAAGETLSLAGMAAALKTDPQLFQHFNAFDDTCKVFDGWLLAPRARP
;
A
#
# COMPACT_ATOMS: atom_id res chain seq x y z
N MET A 1 -15.54 -19.35 -24.91
CA MET A 1 -14.54 -18.86 -25.89
C MET A 1 -14.17 -17.45 -25.48
N LYS A 2 -12.93 -17.24 -25.01
CA LYS A 2 -12.37 -15.91 -24.71
C LYS A 2 -11.88 -15.32 -26.04
N SER A 3 -12.24 -14.07 -26.31
CA SER A 3 -12.08 -13.37 -27.59
C SER A 3 -10.62 -13.27 -28.06
N ASP A 4 -10.38 -13.43 -29.37
CA ASP A 4 -9.05 -13.44 -30.03
C ASP A 4 -8.41 -12.05 -30.24
N ALA A 5 -8.99 -10.98 -29.68
CA ALA A 5 -8.32 -9.69 -29.65
C ALA A 5 -7.24 -9.72 -28.54
N PRO A 6 -5.99 -9.30 -28.79
CA PRO A 6 -4.96 -9.29 -27.75
C PRO A 6 -5.35 -8.30 -26.65
N SER A 7 -5.87 -8.83 -25.55
CA SER A 7 -6.20 -8.06 -24.35
C SER A 7 -4.93 -7.47 -23.76
N GLU A 8 -5.00 -6.27 -23.18
CA GLU A 8 -3.82 -5.67 -22.52
C GLU A 8 -3.44 -6.43 -21.24
N ILE A 9 -4.35 -7.26 -20.72
CA ILE A 9 -4.19 -8.07 -19.51
C ILE A 9 -4.31 -9.56 -19.89
N CYS A 10 -3.60 -10.42 -19.19
CA CYS A 10 -3.66 -11.87 -19.37
C CYS A 10 -5.10 -12.41 -19.17
N PRO A 11 -5.68 -13.11 -20.15
CA PRO A 11 -7.06 -13.61 -20.06
C PRO A 11 -7.24 -14.79 -19.07
N TYR A 12 -6.12 -15.32 -18.54
CA TYR A 12 -6.08 -16.40 -17.55
C TYR A 12 -5.78 -15.89 -16.14
N LEU A 13 -5.78 -14.56 -15.93
CA LEU A 13 -5.68 -13.95 -14.62
C LEU A 13 -7.09 -13.86 -14.00
N GLY A 14 -7.26 -14.31 -12.76
CA GLY A 14 -8.55 -14.22 -12.06
C GLY A 14 -8.42 -14.39 -10.55
N LEU A 15 -9.52 -14.25 -9.82
CA LEU A 15 -9.61 -14.50 -8.38
C LEU A 15 -9.75 -16.00 -8.10
N ASN A 16 -9.32 -16.44 -6.92
CA ASN A 16 -9.39 -17.87 -6.54
C ASN A 16 -10.83 -18.44 -6.55
N ASP A 17 -11.81 -17.61 -6.21
CA ASP A 17 -13.24 -17.91 -6.15
C ASP A 17 -14.02 -17.44 -7.40
N ASP A 18 -13.45 -16.52 -8.19
CA ASP A 18 -14.04 -16.03 -9.44
C ASP A 18 -12.96 -15.95 -10.56
N PRO A 19 -12.86 -16.98 -11.42
CA PRO A 19 -11.83 -17.05 -12.47
C PRO A 19 -12.00 -16.04 -13.60
N ASP A 20 -13.18 -15.41 -13.71
CA ASP A 20 -13.48 -14.45 -14.76
C ASP A 20 -13.28 -12.99 -14.32
N THR A 21 -13.13 -12.77 -13.02
CA THR A 21 -12.78 -11.47 -12.44
C THR A 21 -11.35 -11.50 -11.92
N ALA A 22 -10.53 -10.52 -12.31
CA ALA A 22 -9.24 -10.27 -11.69
C ALA A 22 -9.29 -8.98 -10.87
N ILE A 23 -8.49 -8.88 -9.82
CA ILE A 23 -8.21 -7.59 -9.20
C ILE A 23 -7.40 -6.77 -10.22
N SER A 24 -7.82 -5.55 -10.50
CA SER A 24 -7.22 -4.69 -11.54
C SER A 24 -5.79 -4.20 -11.24
N TYR A 25 -5.17 -4.69 -10.17
CA TYR A 25 -3.82 -4.34 -9.74
C TYR A 25 -3.07 -5.58 -9.20
N PRO A 26 -1.72 -5.57 -9.20
CA PRO A 26 -0.89 -6.64 -8.65
C PRO A 26 -1.24 -7.00 -7.20
N SER A 27 -1.66 -8.24 -6.97
CA SER A 27 -2.20 -8.65 -5.68
C SER A 27 -2.03 -10.15 -5.42
N PRO A 28 -1.78 -10.60 -4.18
CA PRO A 28 -1.75 -12.02 -3.81
C PRO A 28 -3.08 -12.77 -4.06
N TRP A 29 -4.16 -12.03 -4.32
CA TRP A 29 -5.48 -12.58 -4.64
C TRP A 29 -5.65 -12.97 -6.11
N ASN A 30 -4.74 -12.56 -7.00
CA ASN A 30 -4.78 -12.96 -8.40
C ASN A 30 -4.06 -14.29 -8.63
N TYR A 31 -4.74 -15.18 -9.33
CA TYR A 31 -4.36 -16.56 -9.61
C TYR A 31 -4.18 -16.77 -11.11
N CYS A 32 -3.26 -17.67 -11.45
CA CYS A 32 -3.07 -18.16 -12.82
C CYS A 32 -4.01 -19.34 -13.06
N PHE A 33 -5.02 -19.16 -13.91
CA PHE A 33 -5.92 -20.22 -14.35
C PHE A 33 -5.40 -21.02 -15.55
N ARG A 34 -4.26 -20.60 -16.11
CA ARG A 34 -3.52 -21.41 -17.10
C ARG A 34 -2.68 -22.50 -16.42
N ALA A 35 -2.34 -22.32 -15.14
CA ALA A 35 -1.68 -23.32 -14.33
C ALA A 35 -2.67 -24.36 -13.77
N ARG A 36 -2.19 -25.59 -13.54
CA ARG A 36 -2.95 -26.69 -12.94
C ARG A 36 -2.16 -27.26 -11.74
N PRO A 37 -2.69 -27.19 -10.50
CA PRO A 37 -3.90 -26.45 -10.11
C PRO A 37 -3.71 -24.93 -10.24
N PRO A 38 -4.79 -24.13 -10.29
CA PRO A 38 -4.70 -22.67 -10.22
C PRO A 38 -3.89 -22.25 -8.99
N ALA A 39 -2.98 -21.32 -9.19
CA ALA A 39 -2.02 -20.93 -8.16
C ALA A 39 -1.86 -19.40 -8.11
N PRO A 40 -1.65 -18.84 -6.91
CA PRO A 40 -1.37 -17.41 -6.78
C PRO A 40 -0.08 -17.06 -7.51
N ILE A 41 -0.07 -15.91 -8.18
CA ILE A 41 1.11 -15.39 -8.89
C ILE A 41 1.78 -14.35 -8.00
N LYS A 42 3.11 -14.25 -8.00
CA LYS A 42 3.80 -13.20 -7.24
C LYS A 42 3.43 -11.81 -7.79
N PRO A 43 3.10 -10.80 -6.95
CA PRO A 43 2.66 -9.49 -7.44
C PRO A 43 3.64 -8.79 -8.39
N SER A 44 4.95 -8.91 -8.17
CA SER A 44 5.96 -8.34 -9.08
C SER A 44 5.86 -8.88 -10.51
N TYR A 45 5.64 -10.19 -10.67
CA TYR A 45 5.43 -10.78 -12.00
C TYR A 45 4.10 -10.38 -12.62
N GLN A 46 3.06 -10.20 -11.79
CA GLN A 46 1.78 -9.72 -12.28
C GLN A 46 1.91 -8.33 -12.90
N ALA A 47 2.61 -7.42 -12.22
CA ALA A 47 2.81 -6.03 -12.65
C ALA A 47 3.51 -5.94 -14.02
N GLU A 48 4.57 -6.74 -14.20
CA GLU A 48 5.39 -6.69 -15.40
C GLU A 48 4.79 -7.48 -16.56
N VAL A 49 4.13 -8.61 -16.27
CA VAL A 49 3.73 -9.60 -17.28
C VAL A 49 2.22 -9.78 -17.35
N CYS A 50 1.54 -10.08 -16.25
CA CYS A 50 0.12 -10.45 -16.31
C CYS A 50 -0.81 -9.26 -16.59
N PHE A 51 -0.47 -8.05 -16.16
CA PHE A 51 -1.23 -6.82 -16.42
C PHE A 51 -0.77 -6.05 -17.67
N THR A 52 0.12 -6.65 -18.45
CA THR A 52 0.63 -6.04 -19.68
C THR A 52 0.44 -7.01 -20.84
N ARG A 53 0.68 -6.53 -22.07
CA ARG A 53 0.79 -7.41 -23.24
C ARG A 53 1.95 -8.41 -23.12
N GLY A 54 2.84 -8.27 -22.14
CA GLY A 54 3.94 -9.19 -21.86
C GLY A 54 3.47 -10.62 -21.56
N HIS A 55 2.21 -10.83 -21.17
CA HIS A 55 1.65 -12.16 -20.96
C HIS A 55 1.73 -13.06 -22.20
N VAL A 56 1.77 -12.50 -23.42
CA VAL A 56 1.95 -13.28 -24.66
C VAL A 56 3.30 -14.00 -24.69
N SER A 57 4.29 -13.49 -23.95
CA SER A 57 5.63 -14.05 -23.80
C SER A 57 5.79 -14.88 -22.51
N CYS A 58 4.73 -15.03 -21.71
CA CYS A 58 4.79 -15.81 -20.47
C CYS A 58 4.94 -17.31 -20.80
N PRO A 59 5.91 -18.04 -20.20
CA PRO A 59 6.11 -19.47 -20.49
C PRO A 59 4.88 -20.31 -20.13
N VAL A 60 4.11 -19.91 -19.11
CA VAL A 60 2.87 -20.58 -18.72
C VAL A 60 1.74 -20.29 -19.72
N TYR A 61 1.71 -19.09 -20.30
CA TYR A 61 0.75 -18.70 -21.33
C TYR A 61 1.04 -19.38 -22.69
N GLN A 62 2.31 -19.60 -23.01
CA GLN A 62 2.73 -20.27 -24.25
C GLN A 62 2.69 -21.80 -24.15
N ALA A 63 2.69 -22.37 -22.94
CA ALA A 63 2.70 -23.81 -22.75
C ALA A 63 1.48 -24.49 -23.44
N GLU A 64 1.76 -25.47 -24.29
CA GLU A 64 0.73 -26.26 -25.00
C GLU A 64 -0.19 -27.03 -24.04
N ARG A 65 0.37 -27.45 -22.90
CA ARG A 65 -0.36 -28.17 -21.85
C ARG A 65 -0.27 -27.42 -20.54
N ALA A 66 -1.39 -27.34 -19.84
CA ALA A 66 -1.45 -26.74 -18.51
C ALA A 66 -0.69 -27.61 -17.51
N GLY A 67 0.35 -27.04 -16.90
CA GLY A 67 1.16 -27.65 -15.85
C GLY A 67 1.16 -26.82 -14.56
N PRO A 68 1.88 -27.25 -13.52
CA PRO A 68 2.00 -26.47 -12.28
C PRO A 68 2.65 -25.12 -12.55
N LEU A 69 2.24 -24.09 -11.79
CA LEU A 69 2.88 -22.79 -11.87
C LEU A 69 4.34 -22.91 -11.40
N PRO A 70 5.33 -22.47 -12.22
CA PRO A 70 6.75 -22.51 -11.86
C PRO A 70 7.01 -21.85 -10.49
N PRO A 71 7.90 -22.39 -9.67
CA PRO A 71 8.17 -21.87 -8.32
C PRO A 71 8.52 -20.39 -8.31
N GLU A 72 9.25 -19.93 -9.33
CA GLU A 72 9.74 -18.56 -9.46
C GLU A 72 8.61 -17.57 -9.73
N LEU A 73 7.46 -18.04 -10.21
CA LEU A 73 6.27 -17.24 -10.51
C LEU A 73 5.23 -17.29 -9.39
N ARG A 74 5.38 -18.22 -8.44
CA ARG A 74 4.39 -18.49 -7.40
C ARG A 74 4.39 -17.38 -6.34
N GLY A 75 3.22 -16.86 -6.06
CA GLY A 75 2.99 -15.88 -4.98
C GLY A 75 2.59 -16.55 -3.67
N GLU A 76 2.53 -15.75 -2.61
CA GLU A 76 1.92 -16.16 -1.35
C GLU A 76 0.41 -16.22 -1.48
N ARG A 77 -0.24 -17.18 -0.82
CA ARG A 77 -1.70 -17.20 -0.74
C ARG A 77 -2.15 -16.08 0.17
N ALA A 78 -3.07 -15.25 -0.31
CA ALA A 78 -3.72 -14.28 0.54
C ALA A 78 -4.48 -14.97 1.67
N LYS A 79 -4.23 -14.54 2.92
CA LYS A 79 -4.88 -15.11 4.10
C LYS A 79 -6.27 -14.49 4.25
N GLY A 80 -7.28 -15.12 3.66
CA GLY A 80 -8.67 -14.68 3.83
C GLY A 80 -9.11 -14.75 5.29
N ARG A 81 -9.90 -13.77 5.74
CA ARG A 81 -10.65 -13.85 7.00
C ARG A 81 -11.57 -15.07 6.90
N SER A 82 -11.21 -16.18 7.55
CA SER A 82 -12.05 -17.37 7.50
C SER A 82 -13.39 -17.07 8.19
N GLY A 83 -14.49 -17.06 7.43
CA GLY A 83 -15.84 -16.89 7.98
C GLY A 83 -16.18 -17.92 9.08
N ARG A 84 -15.42 -19.02 9.15
CA ARG A 84 -15.45 -20.02 10.23
C ARG A 84 -15.18 -19.41 11.61
N ALA A 85 -14.29 -18.44 11.73
CA ALA A 85 -14.01 -17.79 13.01
C ALA A 85 -15.20 -16.94 13.48
N LEU A 86 -15.85 -16.22 12.56
CA LEU A 86 -17.06 -15.47 12.87
C LEU A 86 -18.23 -16.40 13.24
N LEU A 87 -18.40 -17.51 12.51
CA LEU A 87 -19.42 -18.52 12.81
C LEU A 87 -19.22 -19.14 14.20
N LEU A 88 -17.98 -19.47 14.58
CA LEU A 88 -17.66 -20.02 15.90
C LEU A 88 -17.93 -19.02 17.03
N VAL A 89 -17.62 -17.73 16.83
CA VAL A 89 -17.93 -16.68 17.80
C VAL A 89 -19.45 -16.51 17.97
N LEU A 90 -20.21 -16.56 16.86
CA LEU A 90 -21.67 -16.49 16.91
C LEU A 90 -22.29 -17.70 17.62
N ILE A 91 -21.82 -18.92 17.32
CA ILE A 91 -22.28 -20.13 18.02
C ILE A 91 -21.96 -20.05 19.51
N LEU A 92 -20.73 -19.63 19.87
CA LEU A 92 -20.33 -19.49 21.27
C LEU A 92 -21.20 -18.46 22.01
N GLY A 93 -21.49 -17.32 21.38
CA GLY A 93 -22.39 -16.31 21.95
C GLY A 93 -23.81 -16.83 22.18
N LEU A 94 -24.34 -17.63 21.25
CA LEU A 94 -25.66 -18.27 21.36
C LEU A 94 -25.74 -19.30 22.49
N VAL A 95 -24.67 -20.08 22.69
CA VAL A 95 -24.57 -21.04 23.79
C VAL A 95 -24.49 -20.32 25.14
N LEU A 96 -23.66 -19.29 25.25
CA LEU A 96 -23.50 -18.51 26.48
C LEU A 96 -24.78 -17.77 26.86
N SER A 97 -25.51 -17.22 25.88
CA SER A 97 -26.80 -16.61 26.15
C SER A 97 -27.80 -17.66 26.66
N ALA A 98 -27.95 -18.80 25.98
CA ALA A 98 -28.84 -19.88 26.43
C ALA A 98 -28.55 -20.33 27.88
N LEU A 99 -27.28 -20.46 28.26
CA LEU A 99 -26.88 -20.79 29.64
C LEU A 99 -27.22 -19.68 30.64
N TRP A 100 -27.15 -18.41 30.23
CA TRP A 100 -27.53 -17.27 31.06
C TRP A 100 -29.04 -17.20 31.29
N TRP A 101 -29.84 -17.50 30.27
CA TRP A 101 -31.31 -17.58 30.37
C TRP A 101 -31.79 -18.83 31.13
N ALA A 102 -31.02 -19.91 31.15
CA ALA A 102 -31.35 -21.15 31.89
C ALA A 102 -31.02 -21.08 33.39
N ARG A 103 -30.21 -20.11 33.84
CA ARG A 103 -29.82 -19.93 35.25
C ARG A 103 -30.99 -19.86 36.27
N PRO A 104 -32.09 -19.12 36.04
CA PRO A 104 -33.20 -19.08 37.00
C PRO A 104 -34.00 -20.39 37.09
N TYR A 105 -33.90 -21.28 36.09
CA TYR A 105 -34.63 -22.56 36.08
C TYR A 105 -33.88 -23.69 36.80
N LEU A 106 -32.55 -23.58 36.95
CA LEU A 106 -31.71 -24.56 37.67
C LEU A 106 -31.76 -24.42 39.21
N SER A 107 -32.31 -23.31 39.73
CA SER A 107 -32.49 -23.12 41.18
C SER A 107 -33.73 -23.82 41.76
N PHE A 108 -34.61 -24.39 40.92
CA PHE A 108 -35.82 -25.11 41.35
C PHE A 108 -35.65 -26.63 41.48
N LEU A 109 -34.44 -27.17 41.22
CA LEU A 109 -34.12 -28.60 41.40
C LEU A 109 -33.31 -28.88 42.68
N ALA A 110 -33.23 -27.93 43.61
CA ALA A 110 -32.63 -28.19 44.92
C ALA A 110 -33.61 -29.00 45.80
N PRO A 111 -33.29 -30.26 46.17
CA PRO A 111 -34.13 -31.00 47.10
C PRO A 111 -34.07 -30.40 48.52
N PRO A 112 -35.13 -30.54 49.33
CA PRO A 112 -35.19 -29.98 50.67
C PRO A 112 -34.17 -30.64 51.59
N VAL A 113 -33.33 -29.79 52.20
CA VAL A 113 -32.34 -30.14 53.21
C VAL A 113 -33.04 -30.73 54.44
N SER A 114 -32.77 -32.00 54.75
CA SER A 114 -33.08 -32.61 56.05
C SER A 114 -31.86 -32.55 56.96
N LYS A 115 -32.09 -32.16 58.22
CA LYS A 115 -31.11 -31.99 59.31
C LYS A 115 -31.41 -33.03 60.42
N PRO A 116 -30.51 -33.30 61.38
CA PRO A 116 -29.54 -34.40 61.36
C PRO A 116 -29.67 -35.39 62.55
N ALA A 117 -28.92 -36.51 62.55
CA ALA A 117 -28.67 -37.35 63.74
C ALA A 117 -27.28 -38.04 63.68
N PRO A 118 -26.65 -38.41 64.82
CA PRO A 118 -25.21 -38.21 65.05
C PRO A 118 -24.32 -39.48 65.16
N ALA A 119 -23.00 -39.21 65.25
CA ALA A 119 -21.89 -40.05 65.74
C ALA A 119 -21.33 -41.11 64.77
N ALA A 120 -20.02 -41.32 64.59
CA ALA A 120 -18.83 -40.83 65.29
C ALA A 120 -17.57 -40.85 64.39
N SER A 121 -16.72 -39.84 64.61
CA SER A 121 -15.26 -39.86 64.77
C SER A 121 -14.38 -40.84 63.96
N ALA A 122 -13.52 -40.30 63.08
CA ALA A 122 -12.11 -40.66 63.03
C ALA A 122 -11.25 -39.50 62.49
N ALA A 123 -10.47 -38.90 63.39
CA ALA A 123 -9.07 -38.48 63.25
C ALA A 123 -8.61 -37.68 62.01
N SER A 124 -8.30 -36.41 62.31
CA SER A 124 -7.41 -35.43 61.69
C SER A 124 -6.14 -35.93 60.99
N LEU A 125 -5.69 -35.21 59.95
CA LEU A 125 -4.29 -34.80 59.70
C LEU A 125 -4.24 -33.59 58.71
N PRO A 126 -3.18 -32.76 58.72
CA PRO A 126 -3.24 -31.33 58.40
C PRO A 126 -2.95 -30.95 56.95
N LEU A 127 -3.44 -29.78 56.59
CA LEU A 127 -3.16 -29.02 55.37
C LEU A 127 -1.79 -28.32 55.47
N PRO A 128 -0.93 -28.41 54.45
CA PRO A 128 0.07 -27.39 54.19
C PRO A 128 -0.40 -26.43 53.10
N THR A 129 -0.54 -25.18 53.50
CA THR A 129 -0.64 -23.99 52.66
C THR A 129 0.63 -23.83 51.82
N GLY A 130 0.50 -23.84 50.50
CA GLY A 130 1.56 -23.50 49.56
C GLY A 130 1.21 -22.24 48.76
N PRO A 131 2.14 -21.28 48.57
CA PRO A 131 1.89 -20.09 47.76
C PRO A 131 1.81 -20.45 46.27
N SER A 132 0.76 -19.99 45.58
CA SER A 132 0.67 -20.03 44.12
C SER A 132 1.50 -18.89 43.53
N THR A 133 2.77 -19.14 43.29
CA THR A 133 3.64 -18.26 42.50
C THR A 133 3.22 -18.33 41.03
N ALA A 134 2.93 -17.17 40.43
CA ALA A 134 2.68 -17.06 39.00
C ALA A 134 3.93 -17.46 38.22
N ALA A 135 3.81 -18.50 37.38
CA ALA A 135 4.81 -18.82 36.36
C ALA A 135 4.40 -18.14 35.05
N ALA A 136 5.10 -17.05 34.72
CA ALA A 136 5.16 -16.55 33.35
C ALA A 136 5.98 -17.57 32.53
N THR A 137 5.31 -18.32 31.66
CA THR A 137 5.98 -19.11 30.63
C THR A 137 6.39 -18.20 29.49
N ASP A 138 7.66 -17.79 29.50
CA ASP A 138 8.37 -17.32 28.31
C ASP A 138 8.42 -18.46 27.29
N TRP A 139 7.64 -18.34 26.22
CA TRP A 139 7.74 -19.21 25.06
C TRP A 139 8.94 -18.79 24.21
N VAL A 140 10.09 -19.41 24.46
CA VAL A 140 11.23 -19.38 23.54
C VAL A 140 10.96 -20.41 22.44
N ASN A 141 10.77 -19.92 21.21
CA ASN A 141 10.58 -20.73 20.01
C ASN A 141 11.91 -21.44 19.64
N PRO A 142 11.96 -22.78 19.56
CA PRO A 142 13.15 -23.50 19.13
C PRO A 142 13.05 -23.77 17.62
N ALA A 143 13.40 -22.78 16.81
CA ALA A 143 13.73 -23.02 15.40
C ALA A 143 14.56 -21.86 14.85
N MET A 144 15.67 -22.23 14.21
CA MET A 144 16.56 -21.40 13.39
C MET A 144 17.74 -20.78 14.15
N ALA A 145 18.68 -21.65 14.55
CA ALA A 145 20.09 -21.25 14.56
C ALA A 145 20.48 -20.92 13.11
N VAL A 146 20.52 -19.63 12.78
CA VAL A 146 21.13 -19.14 11.55
C VAL A 146 22.62 -19.08 11.82
N THR A 147 23.37 -20.03 11.29
CA THR A 147 24.81 -19.90 11.10
C THR A 147 25.05 -18.75 10.12
N PHE A 148 25.54 -17.62 10.63
CA PHE A 148 26.05 -16.55 9.80
C PHE A 148 27.42 -16.97 9.28
N GLU A 149 27.50 -17.32 8.00
CA GLU A 149 28.80 -17.37 7.33
C GLU A 149 29.31 -15.94 7.17
N SER A 150 30.45 -15.67 7.80
CA SER A 150 31.19 -14.42 7.67
C SER A 150 31.72 -14.29 6.25
N PHE A 151 31.03 -13.53 5.40
CA PHE A 151 31.59 -13.12 4.11
C PHE A 151 32.70 -12.10 4.35
N THR A 152 33.94 -12.55 4.16
CA THR A 152 35.11 -11.68 3.96
C THR A 152 34.88 -10.81 2.73
N PRO A 153 35.02 -9.47 2.81
CA PRO A 153 34.89 -8.63 1.63
C PRO A 153 36.05 -8.91 0.68
N ALA A 154 35.73 -9.43 -0.50
CA ALA A 154 36.65 -9.49 -1.64
C ALA A 154 36.99 -8.06 -2.10
N PRO A 155 38.22 -7.77 -2.55
CA PRO A 155 38.59 -6.44 -3.01
C PRO A 155 37.74 -6.05 -4.22
N LEU A 156 36.98 -4.96 -4.08
CA LEU A 156 36.26 -4.30 -5.16
C LEU A 156 37.28 -3.77 -6.18
N ILE A 157 37.27 -4.33 -7.38
CA ILE A 157 37.92 -3.70 -8.54
C ILE A 157 37.01 -2.54 -8.95
N PHE A 158 37.40 -1.32 -8.57
CA PHE A 158 36.76 -0.10 -9.05
C PHE A 158 37.18 0.13 -10.51
N LEU A 159 36.28 -0.17 -11.45
CA LEU A 159 36.36 0.40 -12.79
C LEU A 159 35.97 1.88 -12.68
N THR A 160 36.97 2.75 -12.69
CA THR A 160 36.81 4.18 -12.87
C THR A 160 36.28 4.45 -14.28
N LEU A 161 34.96 4.56 -14.42
CA LEU A 161 34.39 5.20 -15.60
C LEU A 161 34.82 6.67 -15.58
N SER A 162 35.73 7.01 -16.47
CA SER A 162 36.04 8.38 -16.83
C SER A 162 34.74 9.11 -17.17
N ALA A 163 34.38 10.10 -16.34
CA ALA A 163 33.29 11.01 -16.62
C ALA A 163 33.64 11.82 -17.86
N GLY A 164 33.18 11.34 -19.03
CA GLY A 164 33.08 12.18 -20.21
C GLY A 164 32.14 13.34 -19.89
N GLY A 165 32.69 14.54 -19.82
CA GLY A 165 31.93 15.75 -19.54
C GLY A 165 30.81 15.93 -20.56
N LEU A 166 29.57 15.81 -20.12
CA LEU A 166 28.43 16.45 -20.79
C LEU A 166 28.26 17.85 -20.19
N PRO A 167 28.13 18.90 -21.02
CA PRO A 167 27.77 20.22 -20.55
C PRO A 167 26.28 20.23 -20.21
N ALA A 168 25.92 19.92 -18.96
CA ALA A 168 24.58 20.18 -18.45
C ALA A 168 24.52 21.60 -17.90
N GLY A 169 24.54 22.58 -18.79
CA GLY A 169 24.05 23.91 -18.47
C GLY A 169 22.53 23.82 -18.35
N THR A 170 22.02 23.69 -17.13
CA THR A 170 20.59 23.93 -16.87
C THR A 170 20.31 25.36 -17.32
N PRO A 171 19.42 25.62 -18.29
CA PRO A 171 19.08 26.99 -18.64
C PRO A 171 18.41 27.62 -17.42
N THR A 172 19.13 28.53 -16.76
CA THR A 172 18.51 29.42 -15.77
C THR A 172 17.37 30.14 -16.48
N PRO A 173 16.13 30.06 -15.99
CA PRO A 173 15.01 30.78 -16.59
C PRO A 173 15.37 32.25 -16.75
N ALA A 174 14.99 32.85 -17.88
CA ALA A 174 15.16 34.28 -18.06
C ALA A 174 14.43 35.04 -16.94
N PRO A 175 14.94 36.21 -16.49
CA PRO A 175 14.30 36.98 -15.43
C PRO A 175 12.81 37.23 -15.72
N GLY A 176 11.94 36.91 -14.76
CA GLY A 176 10.48 37.08 -14.88
C GLY A 176 9.72 35.95 -15.58
N VAL A 177 10.40 34.87 -16.00
CA VAL A 177 9.77 33.62 -16.47
C VAL A 177 9.57 32.68 -15.28
N CYS A 178 8.33 32.26 -15.03
CA CYS A 178 7.94 31.45 -13.89
C CYS A 178 7.24 30.16 -14.32
N GLY A 179 7.62 29.07 -13.68
CA GLY A 179 7.10 27.73 -13.94
C GLY A 179 8.10 26.67 -13.50
N HIS A 180 7.59 25.47 -13.25
CA HIS A 180 8.40 24.38 -12.76
C HIS A 180 8.68 23.35 -13.84
N ALA A 181 9.93 22.90 -13.90
CA ALA A 181 10.30 21.71 -14.66
C ALA A 181 9.86 20.45 -13.92
N LEU A 182 9.66 19.37 -14.67
CA LEU A 182 9.45 18.05 -14.09
C LEU A 182 10.70 17.61 -13.31
N ASP A 183 10.49 16.88 -12.22
CA ASP A 183 11.54 16.29 -11.38
C ASP A 183 12.49 17.25 -10.68
N VAL A 184 12.21 18.56 -10.73
CA VAL A 184 12.96 19.58 -10.00
C VAL A 184 12.19 19.98 -8.75
N PRO A 185 12.72 19.73 -7.53
CA PRO A 185 12.06 20.16 -6.31
C PRO A 185 12.06 21.68 -6.15
N PHE A 186 10.96 22.24 -5.64
CA PHE A 186 10.77 23.67 -5.37
C PHE A 186 10.01 23.88 -4.06
N GLY A 187 9.96 25.15 -3.62
CA GLY A 187 9.36 25.52 -2.34
C GLY A 187 10.18 25.04 -1.14
N THR A 188 9.72 25.42 0.04
CA THR A 188 10.38 25.10 1.31
C THR A 188 9.43 24.42 2.30
N ASN A 189 8.17 24.87 2.39
CA ASN A 189 7.17 24.34 3.31
C ASN A 189 5.76 24.29 2.67
N PRO A 190 5.32 23.15 2.11
CA PRO A 190 6.12 21.95 1.85
C PRO A 190 7.09 22.16 0.68
N LYS A 191 8.16 21.37 0.65
CA LYS A 191 8.97 21.18 -0.55
C LYS A 191 8.23 20.21 -1.48
N LEU A 192 8.01 20.60 -2.73
CA LEU A 192 7.21 19.87 -3.70
C LEU A 192 8.06 19.51 -4.92
N VAL A 193 7.68 18.43 -5.61
CA VAL A 193 8.19 18.10 -6.95
C VAL A 193 7.02 17.68 -7.83
N ILE A 194 7.07 18.05 -9.11
CA ILE A 194 6.09 17.63 -10.10
C ILE A 194 6.73 16.52 -10.92
N HIS A 195 6.15 15.34 -10.90
CA HIS A 195 6.69 14.16 -11.55
C HIS A 195 5.71 13.65 -12.61
N ARG A 196 6.24 13.12 -13.72
CA ARG A 196 5.46 12.42 -14.72
C ARG A 196 5.60 10.93 -14.51
N VAL A 197 4.49 10.27 -14.26
CA VAL A 197 4.42 8.84 -13.96
C VAL A 197 5.00 8.01 -15.10
N ALA A 198 6.05 7.26 -14.81
CA ALA A 198 6.62 6.27 -15.71
C ALA A 198 5.90 4.92 -15.60
N SER A 199 6.13 4.04 -16.57
CA SER A 199 5.57 2.69 -16.53
C SER A 199 6.15 1.92 -15.33
N GLY A 200 5.28 1.35 -14.50
CA GLY A 200 5.67 0.58 -13.31
C GLY A 200 5.84 1.42 -12.04
N ASP A 201 5.65 2.74 -12.11
CA ASP A 201 5.65 3.57 -10.92
C ASP A 201 4.46 3.28 -10.00
N THR A 202 4.72 3.39 -8.69
CA THR A 202 3.73 3.17 -7.63
C THR A 202 3.86 4.26 -6.57
N LEU A 203 2.77 4.50 -5.84
CA LEU A 203 2.79 5.43 -4.70
C LEU A 203 3.79 5.01 -3.62
N ASP A 204 3.97 3.70 -3.41
CA ASP A 204 4.94 3.18 -2.44
C ASP A 204 6.40 3.43 -2.88
N ALA A 205 6.68 3.29 -4.17
CA ALA A 205 7.99 3.63 -4.73
C ALA A 205 8.30 5.12 -4.56
N TYR A 206 7.32 6.01 -4.81
CA TYR A 206 7.48 7.43 -4.57
C TYR A 206 7.64 7.79 -3.09
N SER A 207 6.87 7.13 -2.21
CA SER A 207 6.97 7.32 -0.75
C SER A 207 8.39 7.06 -0.26
N SER A 208 8.99 5.97 -0.75
CA SER A 208 10.38 5.61 -0.44
C SER A 208 11.39 6.60 -1.05
N LYS A 209 11.22 6.94 -2.33
CA LYS A 209 12.14 7.82 -3.08
C LYS A 209 12.17 9.26 -2.55
N TYR A 210 11.00 9.81 -2.23
CA TYR A 210 10.83 11.21 -1.84
C TYR A 210 10.62 11.39 -0.33
N GLN A 211 10.77 10.32 0.46
CA GLN A 211 10.61 10.35 1.93
C GLN A 211 9.25 10.95 2.33
N THR A 212 8.18 10.41 1.77
CA THR A 212 6.78 10.82 2.01
C THR A 212 5.90 9.59 2.22
N SER A 213 4.58 9.75 2.16
CA SER A 213 3.61 8.64 2.22
C SER A 213 2.63 8.68 1.05
N ALA A 214 2.01 7.53 0.74
CA ALA A 214 1.00 7.43 -0.29
C ALA A 214 -0.19 8.34 0.00
N GLU A 215 -0.59 8.44 1.28
CA GLU A 215 -1.68 9.30 1.74
C GLU A 215 -1.33 10.78 1.54
N ALA A 216 -0.09 11.19 1.83
CA ALA A 216 0.37 12.56 1.63
C ALA A 216 0.35 12.92 0.13
N ILE A 217 0.81 12.02 -0.74
CA ILE A 217 0.77 12.19 -2.19
C ILE A 217 -0.68 12.34 -2.66
N VAL A 218 -1.57 11.42 -2.26
CA VAL A 218 -2.99 11.48 -2.65
C VAL A 218 -3.65 12.78 -2.15
N ALA A 219 -3.37 13.20 -0.92
CA ALA A 219 -4.00 14.38 -0.31
C ALA A 219 -3.61 15.71 -0.99
N VAL A 220 -2.40 15.82 -1.56
CA VAL A 220 -1.96 17.05 -2.25
C VAL A 220 -2.28 17.05 -3.74
N ASN A 221 -2.85 15.99 -4.30
CA ASN A 221 -3.25 15.96 -5.70
C ASN A 221 -4.77 16.04 -5.82
N PHE A 222 -5.25 17.04 -6.55
CA PHE A 222 -6.67 17.15 -6.88
C PHE A 222 -7.08 16.05 -7.86
N ASP A 223 -8.19 15.37 -7.56
CA ASP A 223 -8.81 14.31 -8.37
C ASP A 223 -7.81 13.24 -8.85
N MET A 224 -6.98 12.77 -7.92
CA MET A 224 -5.96 11.78 -8.22
C MET A 224 -6.56 10.39 -8.33
N HIS A 225 -6.34 9.73 -9.46
CA HIS A 225 -6.73 8.34 -9.62
C HIS A 225 -5.65 7.39 -9.05
N VAL A 226 -6.12 6.24 -8.54
CA VAL A 226 -5.29 5.13 -8.08
C VAL A 226 -5.92 3.85 -8.65
N PRO A 227 -5.16 2.98 -9.37
CA PRO A 227 -3.70 2.94 -9.51
C PRO A 227 -3.15 3.87 -10.61
N LEU A 228 -1.96 4.48 -10.40
CA LEU A 228 -1.34 5.49 -11.30
C LEU A 228 -1.29 5.08 -12.79
N TRP A 229 -1.61 6.02 -13.67
CA TRP A 229 -1.54 5.84 -15.13
C TRP A 229 -0.22 6.42 -15.65
N LYS A 230 0.33 5.75 -16.65
CA LYS A 230 1.49 6.26 -17.39
C LYS A 230 1.22 7.67 -17.91
N ASP A 231 2.25 8.50 -17.87
CA ASP A 231 2.26 9.90 -18.33
C ASP A 231 1.39 10.86 -17.52
N TRP A 232 0.67 10.36 -16.50
CA TRP A 232 -0.02 11.21 -15.54
C TRP A 232 0.96 12.10 -14.79
N VAL A 233 0.56 13.32 -14.50
CA VAL A 233 1.41 14.25 -13.73
C VAL A 233 0.94 14.23 -12.29
N VAL A 234 1.88 14.04 -11.36
CA VAL A 234 1.64 13.94 -9.93
C VAL A 234 2.50 14.95 -9.17
N VAL A 235 1.93 15.57 -8.15
CA VAL A 235 2.65 16.42 -7.21
C VAL A 235 3.08 15.56 -6.02
N ILE A 236 4.35 15.59 -5.66
CA ILE A 236 4.88 14.76 -4.56
C ILE A 236 5.48 15.69 -3.50
N PRO A 237 4.98 15.65 -2.25
CA PRO A 237 5.64 16.35 -1.15
C PRO A 237 6.93 15.61 -0.78
N VAL A 238 8.03 16.33 -0.62
CA VAL A 238 9.36 15.75 -0.39
C VAL A 238 9.75 15.92 1.08
N GLY A 239 10.14 14.83 1.72
CA GLY A 239 10.64 14.82 3.09
C GLY A 239 9.57 15.05 4.17
N THR A 240 8.28 14.91 3.83
CA THR A 240 7.18 15.04 4.79
C THR A 240 6.05 14.05 4.49
N THR A 241 5.47 13.52 5.55
CA THR A 241 4.22 12.73 5.53
C THR A 241 3.03 13.54 6.05
N GLY A 242 3.28 14.67 6.70
CA GLY A 242 2.26 15.57 7.23
C GLY A 242 1.93 16.68 6.23
N VAL A 243 0.72 16.65 5.68
CA VAL A 243 0.22 17.65 4.71
C VAL A 243 -1.01 18.41 5.24
N SER A 244 -1.12 18.53 6.56
CA SER A 244 -2.16 19.35 7.18
C SER A 244 -1.99 20.81 6.75
N GLY A 245 -3.08 21.46 6.33
CA GLY A 245 -3.04 22.83 5.80
C GLY A 245 -2.54 22.97 4.36
N VAL A 246 -2.05 21.89 3.73
CA VAL A 246 -1.74 21.88 2.29
C VAL A 246 -3.03 21.59 1.51
N PRO A 247 -3.39 22.40 0.50
CA PRO A 247 -4.53 22.13 -0.37
C PRO A 247 -4.18 21.06 -1.42
N PRO A 248 -5.17 20.35 -1.97
CA PRO A 248 -4.98 19.58 -3.18
C PRO A 248 -4.67 20.51 -4.36
N PHE A 249 -3.73 20.12 -5.21
CA PHE A 249 -3.31 20.89 -6.38
C PHE A 249 -3.86 20.27 -7.66
N GLU A 250 -4.50 21.11 -8.47
CA GLU A 250 -4.68 20.84 -9.89
C GLU A 250 -3.43 21.33 -10.64
N LYS A 251 -2.98 20.58 -11.64
CA LYS A 251 -1.74 20.89 -12.37
C LYS A 251 -2.09 21.54 -13.69
N TYR A 252 -1.41 22.62 -14.01
CA TYR A 252 -1.57 23.35 -15.27
C TYR A 252 -0.21 23.45 -15.97
N GLN A 253 -0.17 23.20 -17.27
CA GLN A 253 1.03 23.40 -18.08
C GLN A 253 0.89 24.71 -18.85
N ALA A 254 1.64 25.72 -18.43
CA ALA A 254 1.75 27.00 -19.11
C ALA A 254 2.68 26.89 -20.34
N ALA A 255 2.38 27.69 -21.35
CA ALA A 255 3.03 27.68 -22.66
C ALA A 255 3.40 29.11 -23.12
N GLY A 256 3.84 29.96 -22.19
CA GLY A 256 4.32 31.32 -22.46
C GLY A 256 3.29 32.42 -22.21
N GLU A 257 2.26 32.17 -21.41
CA GLU A 257 1.23 33.17 -21.09
C GLU A 257 1.85 34.39 -20.41
N THR A 258 1.57 35.57 -20.94
CA THR A 258 2.08 36.84 -20.42
C THR A 258 0.98 37.53 -19.61
N LEU A 259 0.96 37.26 -18.31
CA LEU A 259 -0.02 37.80 -17.35
C LEU A 259 0.71 38.22 -16.07
N SER A 260 0.09 39.09 -15.27
CA SER A 260 0.53 39.27 -13.89
C SER A 260 0.26 38.01 -13.08
N LEU A 261 0.96 37.82 -11.95
CA LEU A 261 0.69 36.70 -11.03
C LEU A 261 -0.79 36.64 -10.62
N ALA A 262 -1.38 37.78 -10.28
CA ALA A 262 -2.81 37.86 -9.96
C ALA A 262 -3.71 37.53 -11.17
N GLY A 263 -3.32 37.94 -12.37
CA GLY A 263 -4.03 37.61 -13.61
C GLY A 263 -4.01 36.11 -13.92
N MET A 264 -2.86 35.46 -13.71
CA MET A 264 -2.73 34.01 -13.86
C MET A 264 -3.54 33.25 -12.80
N ALA A 265 -3.47 33.66 -11.53
CA ALA A 265 -4.28 33.08 -10.47
C ALA A 265 -5.79 33.20 -10.76
N ALA A 266 -6.24 34.36 -11.26
CA ALA A 266 -7.62 34.57 -11.66
C ALA A 266 -8.03 33.67 -12.85
N ALA A 267 -7.17 33.52 -13.86
CA ALA A 267 -7.41 32.63 -14.99
C ALA A 267 -7.58 31.16 -14.56
N LEU A 268 -6.79 30.73 -13.57
CA LEU A 268 -6.87 29.39 -12.97
C LEU A 268 -7.95 29.26 -11.89
N LYS A 269 -8.68 30.34 -11.59
CA LYS A 269 -9.72 30.41 -10.54
C LYS A 269 -9.21 29.97 -9.17
N THR A 270 -8.03 30.46 -8.78
CA THR A 270 -7.40 30.21 -7.47
C THR A 270 -7.12 31.51 -6.75
N ASP A 271 -6.96 31.43 -5.42
CA ASP A 271 -6.48 32.54 -4.61
C ASP A 271 -5.04 32.93 -5.01
N PRO A 272 -4.75 34.23 -5.24
CA PRO A 272 -3.44 34.67 -5.70
C PRO A 272 -2.33 34.51 -4.65
N GLN A 273 -2.63 34.64 -3.35
CA GLN A 273 -1.63 34.47 -2.30
C GLN A 273 -1.25 33.00 -2.15
N LEU A 274 -2.24 32.10 -2.15
CA LEU A 274 -1.96 30.65 -2.13
C LEU A 274 -1.25 30.20 -3.39
N PHE A 275 -1.63 30.72 -4.56
CA PHE A 275 -0.96 30.43 -5.82
C PHE A 275 0.51 30.87 -5.79
N GLN A 276 0.80 32.09 -5.34
CA GLN A 276 2.16 32.58 -5.18
C GLN A 276 2.96 31.70 -4.20
N HIS A 277 2.39 31.42 -3.03
CA HIS A 277 3.04 30.69 -1.96
C HIS A 277 3.44 29.27 -2.37
N PHE A 278 2.49 28.48 -2.90
CA PHE A 278 2.73 27.06 -3.19
C PHE A 278 3.53 26.82 -4.48
N ASN A 279 3.55 27.78 -5.40
CA ASN A 279 4.45 27.74 -6.55
C ASN A 279 5.82 28.38 -6.25
N ALA A 280 6.04 28.90 -5.04
CA ALA A 280 7.28 29.60 -4.68
C ALA A 280 7.66 30.71 -5.69
N PHE A 281 6.65 31.46 -6.15
CA PHE A 281 6.82 32.57 -7.09
C PHE A 281 6.92 33.90 -6.35
N ASP A 282 7.44 34.91 -7.04
CA ASP A 282 7.49 36.29 -6.57
C ASP A 282 6.78 37.25 -7.53
N ASP A 283 6.69 38.53 -7.16
CA ASP A 283 5.96 39.55 -7.94
C ASP A 283 6.64 39.91 -9.27
N THR A 284 7.84 39.39 -9.52
CA THR A 284 8.59 39.60 -10.77
C THR A 284 8.09 38.69 -11.90
N CYS A 285 7.28 37.67 -11.61
CA CYS A 285 6.66 36.81 -12.63
C CYS A 285 5.80 37.62 -13.60
N LYS A 286 6.17 37.58 -14.90
CA LYS A 286 5.45 38.22 -16.01
C LYS A 286 5.10 37.25 -17.13
N VAL A 287 5.86 36.18 -17.27
CA VAL A 287 5.65 35.14 -18.28
C VAL A 287 5.60 33.81 -17.56
N PHE A 288 4.61 32.99 -17.88
CA PHE A 288 4.46 31.66 -17.31
C PHE A 288 4.78 30.60 -18.36
N ASP A 289 5.73 29.73 -18.06
CA ASP A 289 6.18 28.66 -18.97
C ASP A 289 6.65 27.46 -18.14
N GLY A 290 6.00 26.30 -18.34
CA GLY A 290 6.21 25.10 -17.54
C GLY A 290 5.02 24.76 -16.62
N TRP A 291 5.26 23.94 -15.60
CA TRP A 291 4.19 23.45 -14.73
C TRP A 291 3.88 24.42 -13.59
N LEU A 292 2.59 24.64 -13.37
CA LEU A 292 2.01 25.45 -12.31
C LEU A 292 1.05 24.60 -11.47
N LEU A 293 0.96 24.92 -10.20
CA LEU A 293 0.02 24.32 -9.25
C LEU A 293 -1.11 25.30 -8.96
N ALA A 294 -2.34 24.88 -9.19
CA ALA A 294 -3.55 25.62 -8.80
C ALA A 294 -4.13 24.99 -7.52
N PRO A 295 -4.00 25.66 -6.35
CA PRO A 295 -4.66 25.24 -5.12
C PRO A 295 -6.18 25.12 -5.29
N ARG A 296 -6.75 23.99 -4.85
CA ARG A 296 -8.20 23.77 -4.83
C ARG A 296 -8.69 23.62 -3.38
N ALA A 297 -9.95 23.96 -3.16
CA ALA A 297 -10.63 23.57 -1.93
C ALA A 297 -10.72 22.03 -1.87
N ARG A 298 -10.62 21.45 -0.67
CA ARG A 298 -10.94 20.04 -0.51
C ARG A 298 -12.43 19.84 -0.81
N PRO A 299 -12.80 18.83 -1.61
CA PRO A 299 -14.19 18.45 -1.80
C PRO A 299 -14.84 18.00 -0.48
#